data_AF-A0A661S7W6-F1
#
_entry.id   AF-A0A661S7W6-F1
#
_cell.length_a   1.000
_cell.length_b   1.000
_cell.length_c   1.000
_cell.angle_alpha   90.00
_cell.angle_beta   90.00
_cell.angle_gamma   90.00
#
_symmetry.space_group_name_H-M   'P 1'
#
loop_
_entity.id
_entity.type
_entity.pdbx_description
1 polymer ?
#
loop_
_entity_poly.entity_id
_entity_poly.type
_entity_poly.pdbx_seq_one_letter_code
_entity_poly.pdbx_strand_id
1 'polypeptide(L)'
;MQKERSENVPVPETAADSAIFTRMEGWLVPQELRVQVQVEPNDAPFLVASVGSVEAAENKVVTPSIRSVVRNICAAQKVLSLIDENRATVENEIEIAVIPEGEKAGLTIKDVRLVDSVVPPELLVARLREQLAEQLKETFKREKDAQDQRISTEKARATANQQPELVAAEICVEIARKDKLASQLKGEGEKLKLMEIAEGQKAQVAVLGDEKVMQLAALEKILQAAVENPDIVKVPRVLVSGTGAGLEGAAAILGDSNL
;
A
#
# COMPACT_ATOMS: atom_id res chain seq x y z
N MET A 1 -52.83 7.38 -11.77
CA MET A 1 -53.84 6.92 -10.81
C MET A 1 -53.22 5.84 -9.94
N GLN A 2 -52.89 6.16 -8.69
CA GLN A 2 -52.41 5.18 -7.72
C GLN A 2 -53.62 4.36 -7.29
N LYS A 3 -53.75 3.12 -7.77
CA LYS A 3 -54.75 2.19 -7.27
C LYS A 3 -54.32 1.81 -5.86
N GLU A 4 -55.13 2.16 -4.88
CA GLU A 4 -54.99 1.70 -3.50
C GLU A 4 -55.02 0.16 -3.55
N ARG A 5 -53.86 -0.45 -3.33
CA ARG A 5 -53.68 -1.90 -3.41
C ARG A 5 -54.15 -2.48 -2.08
N SER A 6 -55.44 -2.78 -2.01
CA SER A 6 -55.98 -3.66 -0.99
C SER A 6 -55.46 -5.07 -1.30
N GLU A 7 -54.45 -5.51 -0.53
CA GLU A 7 -54.05 -6.91 -0.49
C GLU A 7 -54.97 -7.60 0.51
N ASN A 8 -55.87 -8.44 0.00
CA ASN A 8 -56.74 -9.25 0.84
C ASN A 8 -55.89 -10.43 1.34
N VAL A 9 -55.42 -10.35 2.59
CA VAL A 9 -54.71 -11.46 3.24
C VAL A 9 -55.76 -12.49 3.67
N PRO A 10 -55.85 -13.66 3.01
CA PRO A 10 -56.87 -14.65 3.33
C PRO A 10 -56.61 -15.23 4.72
N VAL A 11 -57.66 -15.34 5.53
CA VAL A 11 -57.58 -15.99 6.85
C VAL A 11 -57.63 -17.52 6.63
N PRO A 12 -56.62 -18.29 7.05
CA PRO A 12 -56.66 -19.75 6.97
C PRO A 12 -57.83 -20.31 7.78
N GLU A 13 -58.48 -21.38 7.30
CA GLU A 13 -59.61 -22.01 8.00
C GLU A 13 -59.27 -22.54 9.41
N THR A 14 -57.98 -22.73 9.71
CA THR A 14 -57.47 -23.17 11.03
C THR A 14 -56.95 -22.01 11.90
N ALA A 15 -57.08 -20.76 11.45
CA ALA A 15 -56.59 -19.60 12.18
C ALA A 15 -57.65 -19.04 13.12
N ALA A 16 -57.21 -18.65 14.32
CA ALA A 16 -58.04 -17.97 15.32
C ALA A 16 -58.53 -16.60 14.85
N ASP A 17 -57.72 -15.86 14.09
CA ASP A 17 -58.02 -14.50 13.64
C ASP A 17 -57.17 -14.11 12.41
N SER A 18 -57.51 -12.99 11.77
CA SER A 18 -56.75 -12.39 10.67
C SER A 18 -55.39 -11.85 11.13
N ALA A 19 -54.48 -11.66 10.17
CA ALA A 19 -53.21 -10.98 10.42
C ALA A 19 -53.40 -9.62 11.12
N ILE A 20 -52.47 -9.29 12.01
CA ILE A 20 -52.49 -8.05 12.78
C ILE A 20 -51.78 -6.98 11.96
N PHE A 21 -52.54 -6.03 11.45
CA PHE A 21 -51.98 -4.86 10.76
C PHE A 21 -51.38 -3.89 11.80
N THR A 22 -50.07 -3.72 11.72
CA THR A 22 -49.31 -2.76 12.52
C THR A 22 -48.70 -1.70 11.62
N ARG A 23 -48.80 -0.43 12.04
CA ARG A 23 -48.13 0.66 11.35
C ARG A 23 -46.71 0.81 11.89
N MET A 24 -45.71 0.59 11.06
CA MET A 24 -44.29 0.63 11.41
C MET A 24 -43.59 1.59 10.44
N GLU A 25 -42.99 2.66 10.96
CA GLU A 25 -42.31 3.69 10.13
C GLU A 25 -43.18 4.26 8.99
N GLY A 26 -44.50 4.33 9.20
CA GLY A 26 -45.47 4.81 8.20
C GLY A 26 -45.99 3.74 7.24
N TRP A 27 -45.43 2.53 7.26
CA TRP A 27 -45.89 1.39 6.46
C TRP A 27 -46.92 0.55 7.21
N LEU A 28 -47.90 0.00 6.49
CA LEU A 28 -48.81 -1.01 7.02
C LEU A 28 -48.20 -2.39 6.78
N VAL A 29 -47.85 -3.06 7.87
CA VAL A 29 -47.21 -4.38 7.85
C VAL A 29 -48.16 -5.37 8.52
N PRO A 30 -48.68 -6.37 7.79
CA PRO A 30 -49.44 -7.46 8.40
C PRO A 30 -48.47 -8.40 9.13
N GLN A 31 -48.82 -8.74 10.36
CA GLN A 31 -48.08 -9.62 11.25
C GLN A 31 -48.90 -10.88 11.50
N GLU A 32 -48.34 -12.03 11.21
CA GLU A 32 -48.91 -13.33 11.55
C GLU A 32 -48.25 -13.88 12.80
N LEU A 33 -49.06 -14.38 13.73
CA LEU A 33 -48.59 -14.90 15.00
C LEU A 33 -49.20 -16.26 15.31
N ARG A 34 -48.44 -17.06 16.04
CA ARG A 34 -48.92 -18.28 16.66
C ARG A 34 -48.75 -18.16 18.16
N VAL A 35 -49.84 -18.40 18.88
CA VAL A 35 -49.84 -18.37 20.34
C VAL A 35 -50.32 -19.71 20.87
N GLN A 36 -49.61 -20.24 21.85
CA GLN A 36 -50.00 -21.44 22.57
C GLN A 36 -50.57 -21.04 23.93
N VAL A 37 -51.85 -21.32 24.13
CA VAL A 37 -52.57 -21.05 25.38
C VAL A 37 -52.97 -22.36 26.04
N GLN A 38 -52.86 -22.41 27.36
CA GLN A 38 -53.29 -23.51 28.20
C GLN A 38 -54.16 -22.99 29.33
N VAL A 39 -55.15 -23.79 29.74
CA VAL A 39 -55.94 -23.55 30.95
C VAL A 39 -55.48 -24.56 31.99
N GLU A 40 -55.04 -24.09 33.15
CA GLU A 40 -54.69 -24.97 34.26
C GLU A 40 -55.96 -25.44 35.00
N PRO A 41 -55.99 -26.69 35.52
CA PRO A 41 -57.19 -27.23 36.19
C PRO A 41 -57.69 -26.37 37.37
N ASN A 42 -56.79 -25.65 38.04
CA ASN A 42 -57.12 -24.77 39.15
C ASN A 42 -57.88 -23.50 38.69
N ASP A 43 -57.59 -23.00 37.49
CA ASP A 43 -58.15 -21.75 36.95
C ASP A 43 -59.35 -21.99 36.02
N ALA A 44 -59.56 -23.23 35.56
CA ALA A 44 -60.70 -23.61 34.72
C ALA A 44 -62.07 -23.17 35.27
N PRO A 45 -62.40 -23.34 36.58
CA PRO A 45 -63.67 -22.85 37.12
C PRO A 45 -63.81 -21.33 37.04
N PHE A 46 -62.71 -20.59 37.26
CA PHE A 46 -62.69 -19.13 37.18
C PHE A 46 -62.89 -18.65 35.74
N LEU A 47 -62.25 -19.31 34.77
CA LEU A 47 -62.40 -19.01 33.34
C LEU A 47 -63.86 -19.17 32.87
N VAL A 48 -64.50 -20.28 33.25
CA VAL A 48 -65.90 -20.55 32.91
C VAL A 48 -66.83 -19.55 33.58
N ALA A 49 -66.57 -19.16 34.83
CA ALA A 49 -67.38 -18.17 35.54
C ALA A 49 -67.23 -16.74 34.98
N SER A 50 -66.02 -16.37 34.53
CA SER A 50 -65.70 -15.02 34.04
C SER A 50 -66.03 -14.81 32.57
N VAL A 51 -65.66 -15.75 31.70
CA VAL A 51 -65.78 -15.59 30.23
C VAL A 51 -66.78 -16.56 29.60
N GLY A 52 -67.09 -17.67 30.27
CA GLY A 52 -68.08 -18.66 29.83
C GLY A 52 -67.46 -19.92 29.24
N SER A 53 -66.89 -19.82 28.04
CA SER A 53 -66.26 -20.95 27.32
C SER A 53 -64.83 -20.64 26.92
N VAL A 54 -64.06 -21.68 26.57
CA VAL A 54 -62.69 -21.53 26.05
C VAL A 54 -62.68 -20.74 24.73
N GLU A 55 -63.65 -20.99 23.84
CA GLU A 55 -63.82 -20.21 22.60
C GLU A 55 -64.14 -18.73 22.88
N ALA A 56 -64.93 -18.45 23.92
CA ALA A 56 -65.23 -17.08 24.31
C ALA A 56 -63.99 -16.39 24.91
N ALA A 57 -63.16 -17.13 25.65
CA ALA A 57 -61.89 -16.67 26.19
C ALA A 57 -60.90 -16.31 25.09
N GLU A 58 -60.80 -17.14 24.06
CA GLU A 58 -60.02 -16.85 22.87
C GLU A 58 -60.48 -15.55 22.19
N ASN A 59 -61.76 -15.48 21.82
CA ASN A 59 -62.29 -14.37 21.01
C ASN A 59 -62.41 -13.03 21.76
N LYS A 60 -62.71 -13.05 23.07
CA LYS A 60 -62.98 -11.82 23.84
C LYS A 60 -61.79 -11.33 24.65
N VAL A 61 -60.82 -12.20 24.95
CA VAL A 61 -59.69 -11.85 25.82
C VAL A 61 -58.37 -12.03 25.09
N VAL A 62 -58.04 -13.25 24.69
CA VAL A 62 -56.71 -13.59 24.14
C VAL A 62 -56.44 -12.79 22.87
N THR A 63 -57.33 -12.90 21.88
CA THR A 63 -57.17 -12.26 20.57
C THR A 63 -57.08 -10.72 20.67
N PRO A 64 -57.99 -10.02 21.38
CA PRO A 64 -57.87 -8.57 21.57
C PRO A 64 -56.60 -8.14 22.33
N SER A 65 -56.21 -8.87 23.37
CA SER A 65 -55.04 -8.55 24.20
C SER A 65 -53.74 -8.70 23.41
N ILE A 66 -53.55 -9.82 22.71
CA ILE A 66 -52.37 -10.04 21.85
C ILE A 66 -52.33 -8.97 20.76
N ARG A 67 -53.46 -8.69 20.10
CA ARG A 67 -53.52 -7.66 19.04
C ARG A 67 -53.11 -6.29 19.56
N SER A 68 -53.48 -5.94 20.78
CA SER A 68 -53.08 -4.69 21.43
C SER A 68 -51.57 -4.65 21.71
N VAL A 69 -51.04 -5.69 22.36
CA VAL A 69 -49.62 -5.77 22.75
C VAL A 69 -48.71 -5.78 21.53
N VAL A 70 -49.00 -6.64 20.55
CA VAL A 70 -48.24 -6.74 19.29
C VAL A 70 -48.25 -5.40 18.57
N ARG A 71 -49.40 -4.72 18.48
CA ARG A 71 -49.49 -3.40 17.83
C ARG A 71 -48.61 -2.37 18.53
N ASN A 72 -48.57 -2.36 19.86
CA ASN A 72 -47.77 -1.40 20.61
C ASN A 72 -46.27 -1.65 20.48
N ILE A 73 -45.84 -2.92 20.64
CA ILE A 73 -44.43 -3.28 20.60
C ILE A 73 -43.88 -3.16 19.18
N CYS A 74 -44.58 -3.73 18.20
CA CYS A 74 -44.12 -3.67 16.81
C CYS A 74 -44.18 -2.25 16.24
N ALA A 75 -45.09 -1.37 16.67
CA ALA A 75 -45.13 0.01 16.17
C ALA A 75 -43.86 0.83 16.52
N ALA A 76 -43.13 0.45 17.56
CA ALA A 76 -41.87 1.09 17.95
C ALA A 76 -40.65 0.58 17.16
N GLN A 77 -40.80 -0.54 16.43
CA GLN A 77 -39.71 -1.20 15.72
C GLN A 77 -39.63 -0.77 14.25
N LYS A 78 -38.44 -0.90 13.66
CA LYS A 78 -38.23 -0.73 12.22
C LYS A 78 -38.65 -1.99 11.48
N VAL A 79 -39.22 -1.84 10.28
CA VAL A 79 -39.75 -2.97 9.51
C VAL A 79 -38.66 -3.99 9.17
N LEU A 80 -37.50 -3.52 8.70
CA LEU A 80 -36.39 -4.39 8.31
C LEU A 80 -35.69 -5.03 9.51
N SER A 81 -35.54 -4.28 10.61
CA SER A 81 -34.90 -4.78 11.82
C SER A 81 -35.69 -5.89 12.50
N LEU A 82 -37.04 -5.86 12.37
CA LEU A 82 -37.92 -6.89 12.90
C LEU A 82 -37.65 -8.28 12.29
N ILE A 83 -37.20 -8.34 11.04
CA ILE A 83 -37.06 -9.62 10.30
C ILE A 83 -35.67 -10.22 10.45
N ASP A 84 -34.64 -9.39 10.54
CA ASP A 84 -33.26 -9.87 10.60
C ASP A 84 -32.82 -10.15 12.04
N GLU A 85 -32.63 -9.10 12.84
CA GLU A 85 -31.86 -9.17 14.09
C GLU A 85 -32.75 -9.08 15.33
N ASN A 86 -33.82 -8.28 15.28
CA ASN A 86 -34.63 -8.00 16.47
C ASN A 86 -35.80 -8.97 16.67
N ARG A 87 -35.98 -9.97 15.80
CA ARG A 87 -37.14 -10.88 15.87
C ARG A 87 -37.25 -11.56 17.23
N ALA A 88 -36.17 -12.19 17.68
CA ALA A 88 -36.16 -12.92 18.96
C ALA A 88 -36.41 -11.99 20.16
N THR A 89 -35.85 -10.79 20.12
CA THR A 89 -36.05 -9.79 21.19
C THR A 89 -37.51 -9.35 21.25
N VAL A 90 -38.12 -9.09 20.09
CA VAL A 90 -39.52 -8.67 20.00
C VAL A 90 -40.47 -9.80 20.39
N GLU A 91 -40.18 -11.05 20.01
CA GLU A 91 -40.95 -12.23 20.46
C GLU A 91 -40.95 -12.34 21.98
N ASN A 92 -39.78 -12.21 22.62
CA ASN A 92 -39.67 -12.25 24.08
C ASN A 92 -40.39 -11.06 24.75
N GLU A 93 -40.27 -9.85 24.19
CA GLU A 93 -40.97 -8.67 24.72
C GLU A 93 -42.49 -8.83 24.63
N ILE A 94 -42.99 -9.38 23.53
CA ILE A 94 -44.42 -9.69 23.37
C ILE A 94 -44.82 -10.75 24.40
N GLU A 95 -44.07 -11.85 24.54
CA GLU A 95 -44.38 -12.92 25.49
C GLU A 95 -44.53 -12.38 26.92
N ILE A 96 -43.54 -11.61 27.39
CA ILE A 96 -43.55 -11.00 28.73
C ILE A 96 -44.75 -10.06 28.92
N ALA A 97 -45.14 -9.32 27.88
CA ALA A 97 -46.24 -8.37 27.96
C ALA A 97 -47.64 -9.03 27.87
N VAL A 98 -47.78 -10.18 27.21
CA VAL A 98 -49.09 -10.86 27.07
C VAL A 98 -49.39 -11.76 28.29
N ILE A 99 -48.39 -12.38 28.93
CA ILE A 99 -48.58 -13.23 30.13
C ILE A 99 -49.51 -12.62 31.19
N PRO A 100 -49.29 -11.38 31.69
CA PRO A 100 -50.15 -10.80 32.72
C PRO A 100 -51.58 -10.50 32.23
N GLU A 101 -51.79 -10.29 30.94
CA GLU A 101 -53.13 -10.12 30.38
C GLU A 101 -53.90 -11.44 30.26
N GLY A 102 -53.19 -12.56 30.04
CA GLY A 102 -53.77 -13.91 30.09
C GLY A 102 -54.17 -14.33 31.50
N GLU A 103 -53.30 -14.09 32.48
CA GLU A 103 -53.53 -14.48 33.88
C GLU A 103 -54.78 -13.82 34.48
N LYS A 104 -55.08 -12.56 34.12
CA LYS A 104 -56.31 -11.86 34.56
C LYS A 104 -57.60 -12.59 34.20
N ALA A 105 -57.57 -13.41 33.16
CA ALA A 105 -58.71 -14.22 32.73
C ALA A 105 -58.59 -15.70 33.10
N GLY A 106 -57.56 -16.11 33.85
CA GLY A 106 -57.32 -17.51 34.21
C GLY A 106 -56.74 -18.35 33.07
N LEU A 107 -55.96 -17.73 32.18
CA LEU A 107 -55.30 -18.39 31.05
C LEU A 107 -53.79 -18.31 31.22
N THR A 108 -53.10 -19.41 30.94
CA THR A 108 -51.63 -19.47 30.93
C THR A 108 -51.14 -19.48 29.49
N ILE A 109 -50.41 -18.44 29.10
CA ILE A 109 -49.76 -18.38 27.78
C ILE A 109 -48.39 -19.04 27.89
N LYS A 110 -48.11 -20.01 27.03
CA LYS A 110 -46.88 -20.81 27.06
C LYS A 110 -45.81 -20.34 26.08
N ASP A 111 -46.22 -19.88 24.91
CA ASP A 111 -45.31 -19.44 23.84
C ASP A 111 -46.05 -18.50 22.89
N VAL A 112 -45.36 -17.47 22.42
CA VAL A 112 -45.82 -16.52 21.39
C VAL A 112 -44.73 -16.40 20.35
N ARG A 113 -45.04 -16.80 19.11
CA ARG A 113 -44.11 -16.69 17.98
C ARG A 113 -44.67 -15.85 16.87
N LEU A 114 -43.84 -14.98 16.30
CA LEU A 114 -44.11 -14.38 15.02
C LEU A 114 -43.93 -15.49 13.96
N VAL A 115 -44.82 -15.60 13.00
CA VAL A 115 -44.72 -16.58 11.90
C VAL A 115 -44.14 -15.88 10.68
N ASP A 116 -44.87 -14.87 10.19
CA ASP A 116 -44.48 -14.09 9.03
C ASP A 116 -44.80 -12.60 9.22
N SER A 117 -43.98 -11.77 8.60
CA SER A 117 -44.08 -10.32 8.59
C SER A 117 -43.91 -9.86 7.14
N VAL A 118 -45.01 -9.47 6.49
CA VAL A 118 -44.95 -9.13 5.05
C VAL A 118 -44.33 -7.75 4.87
N VAL A 119 -43.10 -7.71 4.40
CA VAL A 119 -42.39 -6.46 4.10
C VAL A 119 -42.94 -5.83 2.83
N PRO A 120 -43.23 -4.52 2.84
CA PRO A 120 -43.49 -3.79 1.60
C PRO A 120 -42.34 -3.96 0.59
N PRO A 121 -42.62 -4.32 -0.67
CA PRO A 121 -41.59 -4.56 -1.68
C PRO A 121 -40.71 -3.34 -1.96
N GLU A 122 -41.21 -2.12 -1.70
CA GLU A 122 -40.47 -0.87 -1.82
C GLU A 122 -39.23 -0.84 -0.92
N LEU A 123 -39.34 -1.35 0.32
CA LEU A 123 -38.22 -1.43 1.26
C LEU A 123 -37.21 -2.50 0.83
N LEU A 124 -37.70 -3.61 0.28
CA LEU A 124 -36.83 -4.68 -0.23
C LEU A 124 -35.99 -4.19 -1.42
N VAL A 125 -36.58 -3.42 -2.33
CA VAL A 125 -35.85 -2.85 -3.47
C VAL A 125 -34.78 -1.86 -3.01
N ALA A 126 -35.09 -1.01 -2.03
CA ALA A 126 -34.12 -0.07 -1.47
C ALA A 126 -32.94 -0.80 -0.82
N ARG A 127 -33.20 -1.82 0.01
CA ARG A 127 -32.17 -2.66 0.63
C ARG A 127 -31.30 -3.37 -0.39
N LEU A 128 -31.92 -3.97 -1.41
CA LEU A 128 -31.19 -4.68 -2.46
C LEU A 128 -30.26 -3.73 -3.22
N ARG A 129 -30.71 -2.49 -3.49
CA ARG A 129 -29.87 -1.47 -4.13
C ARG A 129 -28.70 -1.06 -3.25
N GLU A 130 -28.90 -0.91 -1.95
CA GLU A 130 -27.84 -0.60 -1.00
C GLU A 130 -26.80 -1.72 -0.93
N GLN A 131 -27.26 -2.98 -0.83
CA GLN A 131 -26.38 -4.15 -0.85
C GLN A 131 -25.57 -4.24 -2.15
N LEU A 132 -26.22 -4.01 -3.29
CA LEU A 132 -25.56 -4.00 -4.59
C LEU A 132 -24.52 -2.87 -4.66
N ALA A 133 -24.85 -1.68 -4.16
CA ALA A 133 -23.94 -0.54 -4.16
C ALA A 133 -22.69 -0.82 -3.30
N GLU A 134 -22.84 -1.46 -2.13
CA GLU A 134 -21.69 -1.80 -1.28
C GLU A 134 -20.81 -2.88 -1.93
N GLN A 135 -21.41 -3.89 -2.57
CA GLN A 135 -20.67 -4.90 -3.33
C GLN A 135 -19.91 -4.29 -4.53
N LEU A 136 -20.54 -3.38 -5.27
CA LEU A 136 -19.91 -2.66 -6.38
C LEU A 136 -18.76 -1.78 -5.88
N LYS A 137 -18.96 -1.07 -4.77
CA LYS A 137 -17.91 -0.27 -4.13
C LYS A 137 -16.72 -1.10 -3.68
N GLU A 138 -16.95 -2.29 -3.12
CA GLU A 138 -15.86 -3.21 -2.78
C GLU A 138 -15.14 -3.72 -4.04
N THR A 139 -15.90 -4.03 -5.10
CA THR A 139 -15.34 -4.45 -6.39
C THR A 139 -14.43 -3.36 -6.97
N PHE A 140 -14.88 -2.11 -7.03
CA PHE A 140 -14.08 -1.00 -7.54
C PHE A 140 -12.85 -0.70 -6.69
N LYS A 141 -12.90 -0.90 -5.37
CA LYS A 141 -11.71 -0.81 -4.51
C LYS A 141 -10.67 -1.86 -4.91
N ARG A 142 -11.08 -3.12 -5.04
CA ARG A 142 -10.18 -4.20 -5.47
C ARG A 142 -9.63 -3.96 -6.88
N GLU A 143 -10.45 -3.47 -7.80
CA GLU A 143 -10.00 -3.10 -9.14
C GLU A 143 -8.96 -1.99 -9.10
N LYS A 144 -9.19 -0.95 -8.29
CA LYS A 144 -8.23 0.14 -8.10
C LYS A 144 -6.92 -0.38 -7.53
N ASP A 145 -6.97 -1.19 -6.48
CA ASP A 145 -5.77 -1.77 -5.85
C ASP A 145 -4.97 -2.61 -6.86
N ALA A 146 -5.66 -3.38 -7.70
CA ALA A 146 -5.03 -4.15 -8.78
C ALA A 146 -4.37 -3.25 -9.83
N GLN A 147 -4.99 -2.12 -10.21
CA GLN A 147 -4.39 -1.16 -11.14
C GLN A 147 -3.20 -0.43 -10.51
N ASP A 148 -3.28 -0.04 -9.24
CA ASP A 148 -2.18 0.60 -8.51
C ASP A 148 -0.96 -0.34 -8.43
N GLN A 149 -1.20 -1.63 -8.19
CA GLN A 149 -0.16 -2.65 -8.25
C GLN A 149 0.41 -2.84 -9.66
N ARG A 150 -0.41 -2.73 -10.70
CA ARG A 150 0.06 -2.75 -12.08
C ARG A 150 0.94 -1.54 -12.41
N ILE A 151 0.55 -0.35 -11.96
CA ILE A 151 1.34 0.87 -12.14
C ILE A 151 2.68 0.75 -11.40
N SER A 152 2.67 0.23 -10.18
CA SER A 152 3.90 0.05 -9.39
C SER A 152 4.87 -0.92 -10.06
N THR A 153 4.36 -2.04 -10.58
CA THR A 153 5.16 -3.05 -11.29
C THR A 153 5.70 -2.52 -12.61
N GLU A 154 4.89 -1.82 -13.41
CA GLU A 154 5.37 -1.19 -14.66
C GLU A 154 6.41 -0.09 -14.37
N LYS A 155 6.22 0.71 -13.33
CA LYS A 155 7.22 1.72 -12.91
C LYS A 155 8.52 1.05 -12.48
N ALA A 156 8.46 0.01 -11.66
CA ALA A 156 9.64 -0.73 -11.23
C ALA A 156 10.37 -1.36 -12.42
N ARG A 157 9.63 -1.93 -13.38
CA ARG A 157 10.18 -2.50 -14.61
C ARG A 157 10.84 -1.43 -15.49
N ALA A 158 10.21 -0.27 -15.66
CA ALA A 158 10.76 0.85 -16.41
C ALA A 158 12.07 1.35 -15.79
N THR A 159 12.11 1.53 -14.46
CA THR A 159 13.32 1.90 -13.73
C THR A 159 14.41 0.84 -13.88
N ALA A 160 14.07 -0.45 -13.75
CA ALA A 160 15.02 -1.54 -13.90
C ALA A 160 15.63 -1.58 -15.31
N ASN A 161 14.84 -1.30 -16.35
CA ASN A 161 15.35 -1.21 -17.73
C ASN A 161 16.30 -0.02 -17.94
N GLN A 162 16.13 1.07 -17.19
CA GLN A 162 17.01 2.25 -17.21
C GLN A 162 18.26 2.09 -16.33
N GLN A 163 18.30 1.06 -15.48
CA GLN A 163 19.41 0.81 -14.55
C GLN A 163 20.79 0.77 -15.20
N PRO A 164 21.00 0.16 -16.40
CA PRO A 164 22.31 0.17 -17.03
C PRO A 164 22.82 1.58 -17.34
N GLU A 165 21.94 2.48 -17.80
CA GLU A 165 22.29 3.87 -18.12
C GLU A 165 22.58 4.67 -16.85
N LEU A 166 21.76 4.48 -15.80
CA LEU A 166 21.96 5.12 -14.49
C LEU A 166 23.30 4.69 -13.87
N VAL A 167 23.61 3.39 -13.89
CA VAL A 167 24.86 2.84 -13.37
C VAL A 167 26.06 3.33 -14.20
N ALA A 168 25.93 3.39 -15.53
CA ALA A 168 26.99 3.94 -16.37
C ALA A 168 27.28 5.41 -16.04
N ALA A 169 26.25 6.23 -15.85
CA ALA A 169 26.40 7.63 -15.45
C ALA A 169 27.06 7.77 -14.07
N GLU A 170 26.67 6.94 -13.09
CA GLU A 170 27.27 6.93 -11.75
C GLU A 170 28.74 6.50 -11.78
N ILE A 171 29.07 5.46 -12.55
CA ILE A 171 30.45 5.03 -12.77
C ILE A 171 31.27 6.15 -13.42
N CYS A 172 30.73 6.87 -14.41
CA CYS A 172 31.42 8.01 -15.02
C CYS A 172 31.73 9.13 -14.02
N VAL A 173 30.81 9.44 -13.11
CA VAL A 173 31.04 10.42 -12.03
C VAL A 173 32.12 9.94 -11.07
N GLU A 174 32.12 8.66 -10.71
CA GLU A 174 33.16 8.08 -9.85
C GLU A 174 34.52 8.07 -10.53
N ILE A 175 34.61 7.72 -11.82
CA ILE A 175 35.85 7.81 -12.60
C ILE A 175 36.37 9.25 -12.57
N ALA A 176 35.53 10.24 -12.89
CA ALA A 176 35.93 11.65 -12.87
C ALA A 176 36.43 12.12 -11.49
N ARG A 177 35.82 11.62 -10.39
CA ARG A 177 36.29 11.87 -9.02
C ARG A 177 37.65 11.23 -8.76
N LYS A 178 37.86 9.98 -9.18
CA LYS A 178 39.13 9.28 -9.02
C LYS A 178 40.24 9.92 -9.84
N ASP A 179 39.95 10.36 -11.06
CA ASP A 179 40.91 11.06 -11.93
C ASP A 179 41.33 12.41 -11.34
N LYS A 180 40.39 13.16 -10.78
CA LYS A 180 40.68 14.40 -10.05
C LYS A 180 41.59 14.15 -8.86
N LEU A 181 41.30 13.14 -8.04
CA LEU A 181 42.11 12.77 -6.89
C LEU A 181 43.52 12.29 -7.31
N ALA A 182 43.61 11.48 -8.37
CA ALA A 182 44.90 11.03 -8.90
C ALA A 182 45.76 12.20 -9.40
N SER A 183 45.15 13.18 -10.07
CA SER A 183 45.85 14.38 -10.55
C SER A 183 46.34 15.25 -9.38
N GLN A 184 45.55 15.38 -8.31
CA GLN A 184 45.96 16.07 -7.09
C GLN A 184 47.15 15.38 -6.42
N LEU A 185 47.08 14.06 -6.23
CA LEU A 185 48.16 13.27 -5.65
C LEU A 185 49.44 13.32 -6.48
N LYS A 186 49.33 13.29 -7.82
CA LYS A 186 50.49 13.49 -8.71
C LYS A 186 51.10 14.88 -8.55
N GLY A 187 50.27 15.93 -8.54
CA GLY A 187 50.74 17.30 -8.32
C GLY A 187 51.39 17.49 -6.94
N GLU A 188 50.86 16.86 -5.90
CA GLU A 188 51.47 16.83 -4.57
C GLU A 188 52.82 16.08 -4.58
N GLY A 189 52.89 14.92 -5.25
CA GLY A 189 54.13 14.16 -5.41
C GLY A 189 55.21 14.91 -6.19
N GLU A 190 54.85 15.58 -7.29
CA GLU A 190 55.76 16.43 -8.06
C GLU A 190 56.25 17.61 -7.22
N LYS A 191 55.37 18.26 -6.45
CA LYS A 191 55.73 19.33 -5.53
C LYS A 191 56.72 18.84 -4.47
N LEU A 192 56.46 17.68 -3.85
CA LEU A 192 57.37 17.08 -2.87
C LEU A 192 58.74 16.76 -3.49
N LYS A 193 58.75 16.13 -4.68
CA LYS A 193 59.99 15.83 -5.39
C LYS A 193 60.79 17.08 -5.74
N LEU A 194 60.14 18.15 -6.21
CA LEU A 194 60.78 19.42 -6.49
C LEU A 194 61.33 20.08 -5.22
N MET A 195 60.61 19.98 -4.10
CA MET A 195 61.09 20.45 -2.80
C MET A 195 62.34 19.69 -2.35
N GLU A 196 62.34 18.35 -2.43
CA GLU A 196 63.50 17.52 -2.08
C GLU A 196 64.71 17.81 -2.98
N ILE A 197 64.51 17.98 -4.29
CA ILE A 197 65.58 18.37 -5.22
C ILE A 197 66.12 19.75 -4.86
N ALA A 198 65.25 20.72 -4.57
CA ALA A 198 65.66 22.07 -4.18
C ALA A 198 66.43 22.07 -2.84
N GLU A 199 66.04 21.25 -1.87
CA GLU A 199 66.78 21.04 -0.63
C GLU A 199 68.14 20.38 -0.88
N GLY A 200 68.19 19.34 -1.71
CA GLY A 200 69.44 18.67 -2.10
C GLY A 200 70.41 19.61 -2.83
N GLN A 201 69.91 20.44 -3.75
CA GLN A 201 70.71 21.46 -4.43
C GLN A 201 71.21 22.53 -3.46
N LYS A 202 70.37 23.00 -2.53
CA LYS A 202 70.81 23.92 -1.46
C LYS A 202 71.91 23.31 -0.60
N ALA A 203 71.79 22.02 -0.25
CA ALA A 203 72.82 21.31 0.50
C ALA A 203 74.13 21.16 -0.29
N GLN A 204 74.05 20.87 -1.60
CA GLN A 204 75.25 20.81 -2.46
C GLN A 204 75.93 22.18 -2.59
N VAL A 205 75.17 23.26 -2.75
CA VAL A 205 75.67 24.63 -2.78
C VAL A 205 76.39 24.98 -1.47
N ALA A 206 75.82 24.61 -0.32
CA ALA A 206 76.42 24.88 0.98
C ALA A 206 77.76 24.16 1.21
N VAL A 207 78.00 23.00 0.56
CA VAL A 207 79.23 22.21 0.73
C VAL A 207 80.28 22.47 -0.36
N LEU A 208 79.87 22.63 -1.63
CA LEU A 208 80.80 22.80 -2.77
C LEU A 208 81.12 24.27 -3.13
N GLY A 209 80.28 25.23 -2.73
CA GLY A 209 80.39 26.64 -3.11
C GLY A 209 79.79 26.95 -4.50
N ASP A 210 79.18 28.15 -4.63
CA ASP A 210 78.35 28.58 -5.77
C ASP A 210 78.99 28.36 -7.16
N GLU A 211 80.29 28.64 -7.29
CA GLU A 211 80.98 28.59 -8.59
C GLU A 211 81.12 27.16 -9.15
N LYS A 212 81.33 26.16 -8.29
CA LYS A 212 81.56 24.77 -8.74
C LYS A 212 80.26 24.05 -9.10
N VAL A 213 79.15 24.39 -8.45
CA VAL A 213 77.83 23.84 -8.78
C VAL A 213 77.35 24.34 -10.15
N MET A 214 77.60 25.60 -10.48
CA MET A 214 77.27 26.16 -11.81
C MET A 214 78.05 25.49 -12.94
N GLN A 215 79.34 25.18 -12.74
CA GLN A 215 80.15 24.49 -13.75
C GLN A 215 79.67 23.04 -13.98
N LEU A 216 79.32 22.32 -12.92
CA LEU A 216 78.77 20.97 -13.02
C LEU A 216 77.39 20.96 -13.69
N ALA A 217 76.50 21.87 -13.31
CA ALA A 217 75.18 22.00 -13.93
C ALA A 217 75.25 22.37 -15.42
N ALA A 218 76.22 23.20 -15.82
CA ALA A 218 76.46 23.53 -17.23
C ALA A 218 76.95 22.30 -18.01
N LEU A 219 77.89 21.53 -17.44
CA LEU A 219 78.40 20.32 -18.08
C LEU A 219 77.32 19.23 -18.23
N GLU A 220 76.48 19.04 -17.21
CA GLU A 220 75.36 18.08 -17.25
C GLU A 220 74.32 18.44 -18.32
N LYS A 221 73.94 19.72 -18.44
CA LYS A 221 73.02 20.17 -19.49
C LYS A 221 73.59 20.00 -20.89
N ILE A 222 74.90 20.19 -21.07
CA ILE A 222 75.58 19.95 -22.34
C ILE A 222 75.59 18.45 -22.68
N LEU A 223 75.80 17.59 -21.68
CA LEU A 223 75.78 16.13 -21.87
C LEU A 223 74.37 15.60 -22.19
N GLN A 224 73.31 16.10 -21.53
CA GLN A 224 71.93 15.71 -21.84
C GLN A 224 71.52 16.11 -23.26
N ALA A 225 71.88 17.32 -23.70
CA ALA A 225 71.63 17.77 -25.07
C ALA A 225 72.39 16.93 -26.12
N ALA A 226 73.55 16.38 -25.77
CA ALA A 226 74.32 15.48 -26.64
C ALA A 226 73.73 14.06 -26.73
N VAL A 227 72.93 13.61 -25.76
CA VAL A 227 72.24 12.31 -25.78
C VAL A 227 70.92 12.38 -26.56
N GLU A 228 70.18 13.49 -26.48
CA GLU A 228 68.93 13.68 -27.25
C GLU A 228 69.16 13.98 -28.74
N ASN A 229 70.33 14.53 -29.11
CA ASN A 229 70.74 14.77 -30.50
C ASN A 229 72.05 14.03 -30.83
N PRO A 230 72.00 12.80 -31.38
CA PRO A 230 73.19 11.98 -31.64
C PRO A 230 74.09 12.48 -32.78
N ASP A 231 73.71 13.52 -33.52
CA ASP A 231 74.47 14.03 -34.68
C ASP A 231 75.61 15.01 -34.35
N ILE A 232 75.74 15.46 -33.09
CA ILE A 232 76.79 16.40 -32.67
C ILE A 232 78.10 15.69 -32.29
N VAL A 233 78.10 14.36 -32.12
CA VAL A 233 79.31 13.58 -31.77
C VAL A 233 79.87 12.85 -33.00
N LYS A 234 80.62 13.56 -33.84
CA LYS A 234 81.44 12.95 -34.90
C LYS A 234 82.71 12.33 -34.30
N VAL A 235 82.68 11.02 -34.05
CA VAL A 235 83.90 10.23 -33.82
C VAL A 235 84.67 10.05 -35.14
N PRO A 236 85.98 10.40 -35.21
CA PRO A 236 86.75 10.22 -36.43
C PRO A 236 86.98 8.74 -36.72
N ARG A 237 86.49 8.25 -37.86
CA ARG A 237 86.81 6.91 -38.39
C ARG A 237 88.20 6.93 -38.98
N VAL A 238 89.15 6.25 -38.33
CA VAL A 238 90.49 6.00 -38.86
C VAL A 238 90.37 4.93 -39.96
N LEU A 239 90.54 5.32 -41.22
CA LEU A 239 90.57 4.44 -42.38
C LEU A 239 92.04 4.07 -42.64
N VAL A 240 92.46 2.88 -42.17
CA VAL A 240 93.79 2.33 -42.49
C VAL A 240 93.70 1.63 -43.85
N SER A 241 94.07 2.36 -44.91
CA SER A 241 94.39 1.81 -46.23
C SER A 241 95.91 1.71 -46.31
N GLY A 242 96.45 0.51 -46.09
CA GLY A 242 97.88 0.26 -46.17
C GLY A 242 98.36 0.16 -47.61
N THR A 243 99.14 1.15 -48.07
CA THR A 243 100.36 0.96 -48.88
C THR A 243 101.07 2.30 -49.10
N GLY A 244 102.33 2.39 -48.65
CA GLY A 244 103.34 3.28 -49.25
C GLY A 244 103.61 4.63 -48.58
N ALA A 245 104.67 4.64 -47.77
CA ALA A 245 105.67 5.71 -47.57
C ALA A 245 105.23 7.19 -47.50
N GLY A 246 105.47 7.84 -46.36
CA GLY A 246 105.63 9.29 -46.30
C GLY A 246 105.10 9.91 -45.01
N LEU A 247 105.99 10.58 -44.27
CA LEU A 247 105.72 11.25 -43.01
C LEU A 247 104.94 12.57 -43.22
N GLU A 248 103.68 12.52 -43.69
CA GLU A 248 102.85 13.73 -43.90
C GLU A 248 101.37 13.59 -43.46
N GLY A 249 100.99 12.52 -42.75
CA GLY A 249 99.59 12.28 -42.37
C GLY A 249 99.11 12.99 -41.08
N ALA A 250 100.01 13.54 -40.26
CA ALA A 250 99.63 14.08 -38.94
C ALA A 250 99.21 15.55 -38.95
N ALA A 251 99.51 16.31 -40.01
CA ALA A 251 99.26 17.76 -40.04
C ALA A 251 97.91 18.15 -40.68
N ALA A 252 97.20 17.23 -41.33
CA ALA A 252 95.96 17.55 -42.05
C ALA A 252 94.68 17.38 -41.21
N ILE A 253 94.74 16.84 -39.98
CA ILE A 253 93.54 16.53 -39.18
C ILE A 253 93.12 17.68 -38.22
N LEU A 254 93.93 18.73 -38.08
CA LEU A 254 93.57 19.90 -37.25
C LEU A 254 93.14 21.13 -38.08
N GLY A 255 93.03 21.00 -39.41
CA GLY A 255 92.87 22.13 -40.32
C GLY A 255 91.44 22.45 -40.77
N ASP A 256 90.46 21.60 -40.50
CA ASP A 256 89.10 21.82 -41.01
C ASP A 256 88.04 21.55 -39.92
N SER A 257 88.00 22.49 -38.99
CA SER A 257 86.93 22.62 -38.01
C SER A 257 86.35 24.02 -38.12
N ASN A 258 85.22 24.14 -38.79
CA ASN A 258 84.29 25.26 -38.61
C ASN A 258 82.86 24.71 -38.59
N LEU A 259 82.26 24.86 -37.40
CA LEU A 259 80.84 24.75 -37.03
C LEU A 259 80.07 23.50 -37.47
#